data_AF-A0A931T565-F1
#
_entry.id   AF-A0A931T565-F1
#
_cell.length_a   1.000
_cell.length_b   1.000
_cell.length_c   1.000
_cell.angle_alpha   90.00
_cell.angle_beta   90.00
_cell.angle_gamma   90.00
#
_symmetry.space_group_name_H-M   'P 1'
#
loop_
_entity.id
_entity.type
_entity.pdbx_description
1 polymer ?
#
loop_
_entity_poly.entity_id
_entity_poly.type
_entity_poly.pdbx_seq_one_letter_code
_entity_poly.pdbx_strand_id
1 'polypeptide(L)'
;MKSIPTLVILLTLSAGTAAEAQRSLGPPDHAARQLLANLEQVEEESTASAAALRRDAFIVAQMAAASGELRDFQKSVAVQKALDRVNAAGRRASERPPANVEMIRLLRKAKSSLEDAKERGFSTDFAALEREIEITSRDLQPWVFRDILEMQKIRIALSEIQERVSRMTQDLDAATGEVLASTLEEARE
;
A
#
# COMPACT_ATOMS: atom_id res chain seq x y z
N MET A 1 19.56 -5.81 -10.23
CA MET A 1 18.40 -6.69 -10.44
C MET A 1 17.83 -7.01 -9.07
N LYS A 2 16.67 -6.45 -8.71
CA LYS A 2 16.04 -6.67 -7.39
C LYS A 2 14.98 -7.76 -7.54
N SER A 3 15.10 -8.78 -6.71
CA SER A 3 14.18 -9.92 -6.63
C SER A 3 12.76 -9.44 -6.27
N ILE A 4 11.78 -9.89 -7.05
CA ILE A 4 10.35 -9.72 -6.79
C ILE A 4 9.97 -10.89 -5.86
N PRO A 5 9.45 -10.68 -4.64
CA PRO A 5 8.98 -11.78 -3.82
C PRO A 5 7.67 -12.31 -4.42
N THR A 6 7.78 -13.42 -5.15
CA THR A 6 6.64 -14.22 -5.62
C THR A 6 6.02 -14.90 -4.41
N LEU A 7 4.83 -14.44 -4.01
CA LEU A 7 4.06 -15.01 -2.90
C LEU A 7 3.39 -16.31 -3.39
N VAL A 8 3.99 -17.46 -3.09
CA VAL A 8 3.45 -18.79 -3.41
C VAL A 8 2.66 -19.30 -2.21
N ILE A 9 1.33 -19.24 -2.29
CA ILE A 9 0.43 -19.87 -1.31
C ILE A 9 0.20 -21.31 -1.78
N LEU A 10 0.85 -22.27 -1.12
CA LEU A 10 0.64 -23.70 -1.35
C LEU A 10 -0.62 -24.17 -0.61
N LEU A 11 -1.74 -24.30 -1.34
CA LEU A 11 -2.99 -24.92 -0.87
C LEU A 11 -2.98 -26.40 -1.26
N THR A 12 -2.35 -27.25 -0.45
CA THR A 12 -2.49 -28.72 -0.57
C THR A 12 -3.71 -29.19 0.22
N LEU A 13 -4.84 -29.26 -0.47
CA LEU A 13 -6.03 -29.99 -0.03
C LEU A 13 -5.90 -31.46 -0.44
N SER A 14 -5.48 -32.30 0.49
CA SER A 14 -5.58 -33.76 0.37
C SER A 14 -7.00 -34.21 0.69
N ALA A 15 -7.75 -34.61 -0.34
CA ALA A 15 -9.05 -35.26 -0.22
C ALA A 15 -8.89 -36.79 -0.26
N GLY A 16 -9.55 -37.49 0.68
CA GLY A 16 -9.72 -38.95 0.75
C GLY A 16 -8.56 -39.66 1.45
N THR A 17 -8.71 -40.29 2.61
CA THR A 17 -9.68 -41.35 2.91
C THR A 17 -10.29 -41.21 4.32
N ALA A 18 -11.61 -41.33 4.37
CA ALA A 18 -12.38 -41.45 5.60
C ALA A 18 -12.25 -42.88 6.16
N ALA A 19 -11.63 -43.04 7.34
CA ALA A 19 -11.89 -44.11 8.33
C ALA A 19 -10.78 -44.22 9.40
N GLU A 20 -9.60 -43.61 9.23
CA GLU A 20 -8.46 -43.85 10.14
C GLU A 20 -7.72 -42.59 10.64
N ALA A 21 -8.31 -41.41 10.46
CA ALA A 21 -7.73 -40.13 10.90
C ALA A 21 -8.16 -39.70 12.32
N GLN A 22 -8.61 -40.61 13.17
CA GLN A 22 -8.97 -40.33 14.57
C GLN A 22 -7.76 -40.36 15.53
N ARG A 23 -6.56 -40.17 14.98
CA ARG A 23 -5.33 -39.99 15.76
C ARG A 23 -4.69 -38.65 15.41
N SER A 24 -4.93 -37.70 16.30
CA SER A 24 -4.12 -36.50 16.53
C SER A 24 -4.02 -35.54 15.33
N LEU A 25 -5.15 -34.89 15.00
CA LEU A 25 -5.07 -33.46 14.74
C LEU A 25 -4.43 -32.84 15.98
N GLY A 26 -3.20 -32.31 15.86
CA GLY A 26 -2.60 -31.52 16.94
C GLY A 26 -3.57 -30.46 17.44
N PRO A 27 -3.42 -29.96 18.68
CA PRO A 27 -4.42 -29.08 19.27
C PRO A 27 -4.76 -27.92 18.30
N PRO A 28 -6.05 -27.66 18.03
CA PRO A 28 -6.51 -26.64 17.06
C PRO A 28 -5.92 -25.24 17.32
N ASP A 29 -5.44 -25.02 18.54
CA ASP A 29 -4.66 -23.86 19.00
C ASP A 29 -3.43 -23.54 18.12
N HIS A 30 -2.71 -24.53 17.58
CA HIS A 30 -1.53 -24.25 16.74
C HIS A 30 -1.92 -23.61 15.39
N ALA A 31 -2.99 -24.08 14.76
CA ALA A 31 -3.44 -23.55 13.46
C ALA A 31 -4.01 -22.13 13.62
N ALA A 32 -4.78 -21.88 14.69
CA ALA A 32 -5.30 -20.55 15.01
C ALA A 32 -4.17 -19.54 15.31
N ARG A 33 -3.15 -19.94 16.09
CA ARG A 33 -1.99 -19.09 16.39
C ARG A 33 -1.17 -18.76 15.13
N GLN A 34 -0.98 -19.71 14.23
CA GLN A 34 -0.26 -19.47 12.98
C GLN A 34 -1.02 -18.50 12.06
N LEU A 35 -2.35 -18.62 12.00
CA LEU A 35 -3.19 -17.68 11.25
C LEU A 35 -3.11 -16.26 11.85
N LEU A 36 -3.14 -16.13 13.17
CA LEU A 36 -2.97 -14.84 13.87
C LEU A 36 -1.60 -14.21 13.56
N ALA A 37 -0.51 -14.97 13.66
CA ALA A 37 0.83 -14.46 13.37
C ALA A 37 0.95 -13.97 11.90
N ASN A 38 0.34 -14.69 10.96
CA ASN A 38 0.31 -14.26 9.56
C ASN A 38 -0.52 -12.97 9.37
N LEU A 39 -1.63 -12.83 10.11
CA LEU A 39 -2.46 -11.63 10.07
C LEU A 39 -1.75 -10.41 10.66
N GLU A 40 -1.00 -10.56 11.75
CA GLU A 40 -0.19 -9.49 12.33
C GLU A 40 0.85 -8.97 11.32
N GLN A 41 1.53 -9.87 10.61
CA GLN A 41 2.46 -9.48 9.55
C GLN A 41 1.75 -8.73 8.42
N VAL A 42 0.60 -9.22 7.96
CA VAL A 42 -0.20 -8.58 6.90
C VAL A 42 -0.70 -7.20 7.36
N GLU A 43 -1.07 -7.03 8.63
CA GLU A 43 -1.46 -5.75 9.20
C GLU A 43 -0.31 -4.74 9.17
N GLU A 44 0.89 -5.14 9.59
CA GLU A 44 2.09 -4.29 9.56
C GLU A 44 2.43 -3.86 8.13
N GLU A 45 2.49 -4.81 7.19
CA GLU A 45 2.80 -4.57 5.78
C GLU A 45 1.74 -3.68 5.11
N SER A 46 0.46 -3.93 5.38
CA SER A 46 -0.66 -3.13 4.86
C SER A 46 -0.62 -1.69 5.39
N THR A 47 -0.32 -1.51 6.68
CA THR A 47 -0.21 -0.19 7.31
C THR A 47 0.97 0.60 6.75
N ALA A 48 2.12 -0.05 6.60
CA ALA A 48 3.30 0.56 5.97
C ALA A 48 3.03 0.93 4.50
N SER A 49 2.36 0.05 3.75
CA SER A 49 1.97 0.30 2.36
C SER A 49 1.02 1.48 2.28
N ALA A 50 -0.01 1.55 3.13
CA ALA A 50 -0.96 2.65 3.19
C ALA A 50 -0.27 4.00 3.45
N ALA A 51 0.72 4.02 4.34
CA ALA A 51 1.55 5.21 4.57
C ALA A 51 2.36 5.59 3.33
N ALA A 52 2.96 4.62 2.62
CA ALA A 52 3.69 4.84 1.38
C ALA A 52 2.80 5.42 0.27
N LEU A 53 1.59 4.87 0.06
CA LEU A 53 0.67 5.39 -0.96
C LEU A 53 0.26 6.83 -0.66
N ARG A 54 -0.08 7.16 0.60
CA ARG A 54 -0.44 8.54 0.98
C ARG A 54 0.70 9.51 0.71
N ARG A 55 1.94 9.10 1.00
CA ARG A 55 3.15 9.87 0.70
C ARG A 55 3.32 10.08 -0.80
N ASP A 56 3.21 9.03 -1.60
CA ASP A 56 3.43 9.10 -3.05
C ASP A 56 2.34 9.89 -3.77
N ALA A 57 1.08 9.72 -3.35
CA ALA A 57 -0.03 10.55 -3.82
C ALA A 57 0.19 12.03 -3.50
N PHE A 58 0.67 12.35 -2.30
CA PHE A 58 1.03 13.71 -1.94
C PHE A 58 2.16 14.27 -2.82
N ILE A 59 3.22 13.49 -3.05
CA ILE A 59 4.34 13.88 -3.92
C ILE A 59 3.85 14.21 -5.32
N VAL A 60 3.05 13.33 -5.94
CA VAL A 60 2.49 13.55 -7.27
C VAL A 60 1.61 14.80 -7.30
N ALA A 61 0.76 15.01 -6.27
CA ALA A 61 -0.09 16.19 -6.18
C ALA A 61 0.73 17.49 -6.08
N GLN A 62 1.82 17.52 -5.29
CA GLN A 62 2.70 18.68 -5.21
C GLN A 62 3.42 18.95 -6.54
N MET A 63 3.82 17.91 -7.27
CA MET A 63 4.47 18.06 -8.58
C MET A 63 3.50 18.58 -9.65
N ALA A 64 2.26 18.09 -9.67
CA ALA A 64 1.22 18.64 -10.53
C ALA A 64 0.91 20.11 -10.19
N ALA A 65 0.84 20.44 -8.90
CA ALA A 65 0.66 21.83 -8.45
C ALA A 65 1.85 22.70 -8.88
N ALA A 66 3.09 22.23 -8.73
CA ALA A 66 4.30 22.96 -9.13
C ALA A 66 4.28 23.34 -10.63
N SER A 67 3.88 22.40 -11.49
CA SER A 67 3.67 22.68 -12.92
C SER A 67 2.59 23.75 -13.15
N GLY A 68 1.48 23.68 -12.39
CA GLY A 68 0.42 24.67 -12.44
C GLY A 68 0.86 26.08 -12.03
N GLU A 69 1.72 26.22 -11.02
CA GLU A 69 2.24 27.53 -10.57
C GLU A 69 3.06 28.23 -11.68
N LEU A 70 3.77 27.48 -12.53
CA LEU A 70 4.60 28.03 -13.62
C LEU A 70 3.81 28.70 -14.75
N ARG A 71 2.49 28.44 -14.81
CA ARG A 71 1.57 29.11 -15.74
C ARG A 71 1.24 30.55 -15.33
N ASP A 72 1.56 30.94 -14.10
CA ASP A 72 1.34 32.29 -13.60
C ASP A 72 2.15 33.32 -14.42
N PHE A 73 1.63 34.55 -14.50
CA PHE A 73 2.22 35.65 -15.26
C PHE A 73 3.47 36.21 -14.56
N GLN A 74 3.51 36.17 -13.23
CA GLN A 74 4.65 36.63 -12.44
C GLN A 74 5.73 35.55 -12.34
N LYS A 75 6.57 35.44 -13.38
CA LYS A 75 7.51 34.32 -13.54
C LYS A 75 8.48 34.08 -12.38
N SER A 76 8.98 35.12 -11.72
CA SER A 76 9.87 34.96 -10.54
C SER A 76 9.14 34.37 -9.33
N VAL A 77 7.93 34.85 -9.06
CA VAL A 77 7.06 34.35 -7.98
C VAL A 77 6.60 32.93 -8.28
N ALA A 78 6.24 32.66 -9.54
CA ALA A 78 5.85 31.35 -10.03
C ALA A 78 6.92 30.28 -9.77
N VAL A 79 8.19 30.58 -10.10
CA VAL A 79 9.31 29.67 -9.83
C VAL A 79 9.50 29.43 -8.34
N GLN A 80 9.42 30.47 -7.50
CA GLN A 80 9.56 30.29 -6.06
C GLN A 80 8.44 29.41 -5.48
N LYS A 81 7.19 29.63 -5.88
CA LYS A 81 6.06 28.78 -5.46
C LYS A 81 6.25 27.33 -5.92
N ALA A 82 6.63 27.12 -7.19
CA ALA A 82 6.92 25.79 -7.71
C ALA A 82 8.04 25.11 -6.91
N LEU A 83 9.11 25.84 -6.57
CA LEU A 83 10.21 25.34 -5.76
C LEU A 83 9.76 24.98 -4.34
N ASP A 84 8.87 25.75 -3.73
CA ASP A 84 8.30 25.44 -2.42
C ASP A 84 7.49 24.14 -2.43
N ARG A 85 6.73 23.90 -3.52
CA ARG A 85 5.99 22.63 -3.74
C ARG A 85 6.94 21.45 -3.88
N VAL A 86 7.99 21.57 -4.71
CA VAL A 86 8.98 20.50 -4.89
C VAL A 86 9.76 20.23 -3.60
N ASN A 87 10.10 21.27 -2.82
CA ASN A 87 10.74 21.10 -1.52
C ASN A 87 9.81 20.41 -0.51
N ALA A 88 8.51 20.74 -0.50
CA ALA A 88 7.53 20.03 0.33
C ALA A 88 7.42 18.55 -0.05
N ALA A 89 7.38 18.24 -1.35
CA ALA A 89 7.42 16.87 -1.84
C ALA A 89 8.71 16.15 -1.43
N GLY A 90 9.87 16.80 -1.56
CA GLY A 90 11.17 16.26 -1.16
C GLY A 90 11.27 15.97 0.34
N ARG A 91 10.71 16.84 1.19
CA ARG A 91 10.61 16.57 2.64
C ARG A 91 9.78 15.31 2.89
N ARG A 92 8.57 15.26 2.32
CA ARG A 92 7.66 14.12 2.49
C ARG A 92 8.23 12.82 1.93
N ALA A 93 9.02 12.88 0.86
CA ALA A 93 9.73 11.74 0.29
C ALA A 93 10.78 11.13 1.23
N SER A 94 11.29 11.89 2.20
CA SER A 94 12.31 11.45 3.15
C SER A 94 11.73 10.91 4.46
N GLU A 95 10.43 11.10 4.69
CA GLU A 95 9.73 10.60 5.88
C GLU A 95 9.60 9.07 5.82
N ARG A 96 9.22 8.41 6.93
CA ARG A 96 9.06 6.94 6.96
C ARG A 96 7.64 6.54 6.52
N PRO A 97 7.49 5.52 5.65
CA PRO A 97 8.54 4.87 4.87
C PRO A 97 9.12 5.84 3.82
N PRO A 98 10.42 5.72 3.45
CA PRO A 98 11.03 6.59 2.45
C PRO A 98 10.50 6.30 1.05
N ALA A 99 10.43 7.33 0.21
CA ALA A 99 10.08 7.19 -1.20
C ALA A 99 11.12 6.33 -1.94
N ASN A 100 10.69 5.74 -3.05
CA ASN A 100 11.62 4.97 -3.86
C ASN A 100 12.72 5.89 -4.43
N VAL A 101 13.88 5.28 -4.73
CA VAL A 101 15.07 6.01 -5.19
C VAL A 101 14.81 6.81 -6.46
N GLU A 102 13.93 6.31 -7.33
CA GLU A 102 13.62 6.93 -8.61
C GLU A 102 12.75 8.18 -8.46
N MET A 103 11.75 8.15 -7.58
CA MET A 103 10.95 9.31 -7.21
C MET A 103 11.83 10.39 -6.59
N ILE A 104 12.75 10.01 -5.69
CA ILE A 104 13.71 10.94 -5.09
C ILE A 104 14.62 11.55 -6.17
N ARG A 105 15.09 10.75 -7.13
CA ARG A 105 15.91 11.22 -8.26
C ARG A 105 15.15 12.23 -9.12
N LEU A 106 13.90 11.94 -9.47
CA LEU A 106 13.03 12.83 -10.24
C LEU A 106 12.73 14.14 -9.49
N LEU A 107 12.45 14.07 -8.19
CA LEU A 107 12.26 15.26 -7.34
C LEU A 107 13.50 16.13 -7.27
N ARG A 108 14.69 15.51 -7.14
CA ARG A 108 15.96 16.25 -7.14
C ARG A 108 16.21 16.92 -8.48
N LYS A 109 15.91 16.23 -9.58
CA LYS A 109 16.02 16.79 -10.94
C LYS A 109 15.11 18.02 -11.09
N ALA A 110 13.82 17.89 -10.75
CA ALA A 110 12.87 18.99 -10.79
C ALA A 110 13.30 20.18 -9.93
N LYS A 111 13.81 19.92 -8.72
CA LYS A 111 14.35 20.95 -7.84
C LYS A 111 15.50 21.70 -8.51
N SER A 112 16.48 20.97 -9.07
CA SER A 112 17.63 21.57 -9.76
C SER A 112 17.19 22.43 -10.94
N SER A 113 16.26 21.97 -11.78
CA SER A 113 15.75 22.78 -12.90
C SER A 113 15.09 24.08 -12.43
N LEU A 114 14.38 24.06 -11.30
CA LEU A 114 13.75 25.25 -10.71
C LEU A 114 14.78 26.18 -10.05
N GLU A 115 15.84 25.65 -9.43
CA GLU A 115 16.95 26.44 -8.89
C GLU A 115 17.70 27.15 -10.03
N ASP A 116 18.05 26.42 -11.09
CA ASP A 116 18.67 26.98 -12.29
C ASP A 116 17.81 28.08 -12.93
N ALA A 117 16.49 27.85 -13.02
CA ALA A 117 15.54 28.83 -13.54
C ALA A 117 15.47 30.11 -12.68
N LYS A 118 15.54 29.94 -11.36
CA LYS A 118 15.57 31.05 -10.40
C LYS A 118 16.84 31.89 -10.56
N GLU A 119 17.99 31.25 -10.75
CA GLU A 119 19.27 31.92 -10.97
C GLU A 119 19.33 32.67 -12.30
N ARG A 120 18.79 32.07 -13.36
CA ARG A 120 18.74 32.68 -14.71
C ARG A 120 17.70 33.79 -14.86
N GLY A 121 16.71 33.83 -13.98
CA GLY A 121 15.68 34.87 -13.96
C GLY A 121 14.95 35.00 -15.29
N PHE A 122 14.96 36.20 -15.89
CA PHE A 122 14.25 36.49 -17.15
C PHE A 122 14.81 35.77 -18.38
N SER A 123 16.03 35.23 -18.31
CA SER A 123 16.64 34.49 -19.43
C SER A 123 16.16 33.02 -19.52
N THR A 124 15.34 32.58 -18.57
CA THR A 124 14.80 31.22 -18.53
C THR A 124 13.70 31.01 -19.57
N ASP A 125 13.78 29.91 -20.32
CA ASP A 125 12.64 29.41 -21.08
C ASP A 125 11.62 28.74 -20.15
N PHE A 126 10.66 29.52 -19.69
CA PHE A 126 9.61 29.06 -18.78
C PHE A 126 8.68 28.02 -19.42
N ALA A 127 8.51 28.02 -20.75
CA ALA A 127 7.68 27.04 -21.43
C ALA A 127 8.37 25.67 -21.47
N ALA A 128 9.69 25.65 -21.69
CA ALA A 128 10.49 24.43 -21.57
C ALA A 128 10.51 23.90 -20.12
N LEU A 129 10.69 24.79 -19.13
CA LEU A 129 10.66 24.44 -17.71
C LEU A 129 9.30 23.86 -17.29
N GLU A 130 8.20 24.49 -17.66
CA GLU A 130 6.85 23.99 -17.38
C GLU A 130 6.68 22.57 -17.94
N ARG A 131 7.06 22.36 -19.20
CA ARG A 131 6.96 21.05 -19.86
C ARG A 131 7.83 20.01 -19.16
N GLU A 132 9.04 20.37 -18.72
CA GLU A 132 9.91 19.46 -17.96
C GLU A 132 9.28 19.03 -16.63
N ILE A 133 8.72 19.97 -15.86
CA ILE A 133 8.05 19.68 -14.59
C ILE A 133 6.77 18.86 -14.83
N GLU A 134 6.02 19.13 -15.90
CA GLU A 134 4.84 18.34 -16.27
C GLU A 134 5.21 16.89 -16.62
N ILE A 135 6.25 16.69 -17.44
CA ILE A 135 6.76 15.35 -17.77
C ILE A 135 7.20 14.64 -16.49
N THR A 136 7.96 15.31 -15.63
CA THR A 136 8.40 14.72 -14.36
C THR A 136 7.21 14.33 -13.48
N SER A 137 6.17 15.17 -13.40
CA SER A 137 4.92 14.86 -12.68
C SER A 137 4.25 13.61 -13.26
N ARG A 138 4.16 13.51 -14.59
CA ARG A 138 3.59 12.37 -15.30
C ARG A 138 4.38 11.07 -15.06
N ASP A 139 5.70 11.15 -15.05
CA ASP A 139 6.60 10.02 -14.80
C ASP A 139 6.48 9.47 -13.36
N LEU A 140 5.98 10.29 -12.42
CA LEU A 140 5.72 9.87 -11.04
C LEU A 140 4.38 9.16 -10.87
N GLN A 141 3.39 9.41 -11.73
CA GLN A 141 2.04 8.85 -11.61
C GLN A 141 1.98 7.31 -11.64
N PRO A 142 2.75 6.58 -12.46
CA PRO A 142 2.72 5.13 -12.51
C PRO A 142 2.99 4.45 -11.17
N TRP A 143 3.78 5.07 -10.29
CA TRP A 143 4.07 4.53 -8.96
C TRP A 143 2.82 4.51 -8.08
N VAL A 144 2.09 5.63 -8.04
CA VAL A 144 0.84 5.74 -7.29
C VAL A 144 -0.22 4.78 -7.85
N PHE A 145 -0.36 4.68 -9.17
CA PHE A 145 -1.33 3.77 -9.78
C PHE A 145 -1.02 2.31 -9.49
N ARG A 146 0.24 1.91 -9.55
CA ARG A 146 0.66 0.55 -9.18
C ARG A 146 0.30 0.24 -7.73
N ASP A 147 0.63 1.15 -6.81
CA ASP A 147 0.39 0.94 -5.38
C ASP A 147 -1.10 0.90 -5.05
N ILE A 148 -1.94 1.68 -5.74
CA ILE A 148 -3.41 1.60 -5.63
C ILE A 148 -3.91 0.21 -6.03
N LEU A 149 -3.43 -0.33 -7.16
CA LEU A 149 -3.85 -1.65 -7.63
C LEU A 149 -3.43 -2.76 -6.67
N GLU A 150 -2.22 -2.69 -6.12
CA GLU A 150 -1.76 -3.65 -5.11
C GLU A 150 -2.59 -3.56 -3.82
N MET A 151 -2.92 -2.36 -3.35
CA MET A 151 -3.80 -2.19 -2.19
C MET A 151 -5.21 -2.72 -2.42
N GLN A 152 -5.74 -2.58 -3.64
CA GLN A 152 -7.04 -3.15 -3.97
C GLN A 152 -7.02 -4.68 -3.87
N LYS A 153 -5.95 -5.33 -4.34
CA LYS A 153 -5.78 -6.79 -4.19
C LYS A 153 -5.71 -7.20 -2.73
N ILE A 154 -4.91 -6.50 -1.92
CA ILE A 154 -4.79 -6.76 -0.47
C ILE A 154 -6.14 -6.62 0.22
N ARG A 155 -6.88 -5.54 -0.08
CA ARG A 155 -8.23 -5.33 0.45
C ARG A 155 -9.17 -6.48 0.12
N ILE A 156 -9.17 -6.95 -1.14
CA ILE A 156 -10.02 -8.08 -1.56
C ILE A 156 -9.64 -9.35 -0.78
N ALA A 157 -8.35 -9.66 -0.67
CA ALA A 157 -7.88 -10.83 0.08
C ALA A 157 -8.27 -10.77 1.57
N LEU A 158 -8.11 -9.61 2.22
CA LEU A 158 -8.53 -9.41 3.61
C LEU A 158 -10.04 -9.58 3.79
N SER A 159 -10.84 -9.07 2.85
CA SER A 159 -12.29 -9.26 2.87
C SER A 159 -12.68 -10.74 2.74
N GLU A 160 -12.00 -11.51 1.87
CA GLU A 160 -12.24 -12.95 1.73
C GLU A 160 -11.85 -13.71 3.01
N ILE A 161 -10.70 -13.37 3.61
CA ILE A 161 -10.27 -13.96 4.89
C ILE A 161 -11.31 -13.68 5.98
N GLN A 162 -11.78 -12.44 6.10
CA GLN A 162 -12.82 -12.05 7.06
C GLN A 162 -14.10 -12.87 6.87
N GLU A 163 -14.54 -13.08 5.64
CA GLU A 163 -15.73 -13.87 5.32
C GLU A 163 -15.55 -15.34 5.71
N ARG A 164 -14.37 -15.92 5.45
CA ARG A 164 -14.04 -17.31 5.82
C ARG A 164 -13.95 -17.50 7.32
N VAL A 165 -13.31 -16.58 8.04
CA VAL A 165 -13.23 -16.63 9.52
C VAL A 165 -14.64 -16.52 10.12
N SER A 166 -15.48 -15.62 9.61
CA SER A 166 -16.87 -15.49 10.05
C SER A 166 -17.66 -16.78 9.90
N ARG A 167 -17.55 -17.47 8.75
CA ARG A 167 -18.16 -18.80 8.55
C ARG A 167 -17.64 -19.84 9.54
N MET A 168 -16.32 -19.92 9.73
CA MET A 168 -15.73 -20.86 10.68
C MET A 168 -16.21 -20.62 12.12
N THR A 169 -16.38 -19.36 12.53
CA THR A 169 -16.93 -19.00 13.84
C THR A 169 -18.38 -19.46 13.96
N GLN A 170 -19.22 -19.23 12.94
CA GLN A 170 -20.62 -19.70 12.94
C GLN A 170 -20.73 -21.22 13.04
N ASP A 171 -19.88 -21.95 12.33
CA ASP A 171 -19.85 -23.42 12.38
C ASP A 171 -19.43 -23.92 13.77
N LEU A 172 -18.45 -23.27 14.41
CA LEU A 172 -18.03 -23.59 15.78
C LEU A 172 -19.13 -23.28 16.81
N ASP A 173 -19.81 -22.15 16.67
CA ASP A 173 -20.92 -21.77 17.55
C ASP A 173 -22.09 -22.74 17.42
N ALA A 174 -22.44 -23.14 16.19
CA ALA A 174 -23.48 -24.13 15.92
C ALA A 174 -23.13 -25.50 16.53
N ALA A 175 -21.91 -26.00 16.27
CA ALA A 175 -21.46 -27.28 16.84
C ALA A 175 -21.41 -27.25 18.37
N THR A 176 -20.97 -26.14 18.96
CA THR A 176 -20.96 -25.97 20.43
C THR A 176 -22.39 -25.96 20.98
N GLY A 177 -23.31 -25.27 20.31
CA GLY A 177 -24.73 -25.26 20.66
C GLY A 177 -25.36 -26.64 20.60
N GLU A 178 -25.09 -27.41 19.54
CA GLU A 178 -25.58 -28.79 19.39
C GLU A 178 -25.07 -29.71 20.50
N VAL A 179 -23.78 -29.65 20.83
CA VAL A 179 -23.18 -30.47 21.90
C VAL A 179 -23.75 -30.09 23.27
N LEU A 180 -23.93 -28.79 23.55
CA LEU A 180 -24.55 -28.35 24.81
C LEU A 180 -26.01 -28.81 24.89
N ALA A 181 -26.75 -28.74 23.79
CA ALA A 181 -28.14 -29.22 23.75
C ALA A 181 -28.22 -30.74 23.97
N SER A 182 -27.37 -31.52 23.30
CA SER A 182 -27.38 -32.99 23.42
C SER A 182 -27.00 -33.45 24.83
N THR A 183 -25.99 -32.83 25.45
CA THR A 183 -25.56 -33.16 26.81
C THR A 183 -26.60 -32.80 27.87
N LEU A 184 -27.36 -31.73 27.67
CA LEU A 184 -28.47 -31.35 28.56
C LEU A 184 -29.68 -32.28 28.43
N GLU A 185 -29.96 -32.77 27.22
CA GLU A 185 -31.05 -33.74 26.99
C GLU A 185 -30.70 -35.11 27.62
N GLU A 186 -29.47 -35.59 27.43
CA GLU A 186 -28.98 -36.83 28.06
C GLU A 186 -29.00 -36.76 29.60
N ALA A 187 -28.78 -35.59 30.19
CA ALA A 187 -28.83 -35.40 31.65
C ALA A 187 -30.25 -35.34 32.24
N ARG A 188 -31.28 -35.31 31.38
CA ARG A 188 -32.69 -35.19 31.77
C ARG A 188 -33.44 -36.52 31.77
N GLU A 189 -32.90 -37.53 31.09
CA GLU A 189 -33.33 -38.93 31.14
C GLU A 189 -32.75 -39.67 32.35
#